data_AF-A0A3D4WRG7-F1
#
_entry.id   AF-A0A3D4WRG7-F1
#
_cell.length_a   1.000
_cell.length_b   1.000
_cell.length_c   1.000
_cell.angle_alpha   90.00
_cell.angle_beta   90.00
_cell.angle_gamma   90.00
#
_symmetry.space_group_name_H-M   'P 1'
#
loop_
_entity.id
_entity.type
_entity.pdbx_description
1 polymer ?
#
loop_
_entity_poly.entity_id
_entity_poly.type
_entity_poly.pdbx_seq_one_letter_code
_entity_poly.pdbx_strand_id
1 'polypeptide(L)'
;AGLPHILIRFYTVPTAKVARKSVLWAIGIIGTFYLMTLALGFGAAALVGAAKIRAQNPGGNTAAPQLAEELGRRYFGGEFGGTTFLAVIAAVAFATILAVVAGLTLASSSSLSHDFYANVVKKGNATEKQEVVVARVSAVLIGAVSIVLGILARDLNVAFLVALAFAVAASGNLPAILFSLFWKRFTTRGATWAIYGGLGTAVLLVFFSPVVSGTAGSVFATQDWQWFPLSNPGIISIPAGFFFGWLGTVLSREPADPEKYAEMEVRALTGAGAH
;
A
#
# COMPACT_ATOMS: atom_id res chain seq x y z
N ALA A 1 4.22 6.83 -3.13
CA ALA A 1 3.95 6.62 -1.70
C ALA A 1 5.28 6.35 -1.00
N GLY A 2 5.68 7.17 -0.03
CA GLY A 2 6.88 6.94 0.79
C GLY A 2 6.64 5.80 1.77
N LEU A 3 6.41 4.60 1.24
CA LEU A 3 6.07 3.42 2.05
C LEU A 3 7.33 2.97 2.79
N PRO A 4 7.33 3.00 4.15
CA PRO A 4 8.53 2.70 4.94
C PRO A 4 9.15 1.35 4.61
N HIS A 5 8.34 0.33 4.33
CA HIS A 5 8.83 -1.01 3.98
C HIS A 5 9.63 -1.08 2.67
N ILE A 6 9.42 -0.13 1.73
CA ILE A 6 10.22 -0.02 0.50
C ILE A 6 11.49 0.79 0.77
N LEU A 7 11.35 1.89 1.53
CA LEU A 7 12.48 2.77 1.88
C LEU A 7 13.56 2.02 2.66
N ILE A 8 13.17 1.15 3.61
CA ILE A 8 14.11 0.34 4.40
C ILE A 8 14.97 -0.58 3.53
N ARG A 9 14.43 -1.09 2.41
CA ARG A 9 15.21 -1.91 1.46
C ARG A 9 16.20 -1.10 0.63
N PHE A 10 15.98 0.20 0.46
CA PHE A 10 16.97 1.08 -0.15
C PHE A 10 18.07 1.52 0.82
N TYR A 11 17.89 1.31 2.13
CA TYR A 11 18.94 1.58 3.11
C TYR A 11 19.93 0.43 3.28
N THR A 12 19.65 -0.75 2.71
CA THR A 12 20.58 -1.89 2.75
C THR A 12 21.58 -1.92 1.58
N VAL A 13 21.57 -0.91 0.70
CA VAL A 13 22.54 -0.81 -0.41
C VAL A 13 23.74 0.06 -0.03
N PRO A 14 24.98 -0.38 -0.32
CA PRO A 14 26.20 0.22 0.24
C PRO A 14 26.55 1.62 -0.31
N THR A 15 25.96 2.04 -1.44
CA THR A 15 26.26 3.36 -2.03
C THR A 15 25.05 3.99 -2.71
N ALA A 16 24.97 5.33 -2.65
CA ALA A 16 23.91 6.12 -3.28
C ALA A 16 23.84 5.91 -4.81
N LYS A 17 24.97 5.66 -5.48
CA LYS A 17 25.01 5.38 -6.93
C LYS A 17 24.30 4.06 -7.27
N VAL A 18 24.53 3.03 -6.47
CA VAL A 18 23.88 1.72 -6.65
C VAL A 18 22.39 1.81 -6.32
N ALA A 19 22.02 2.58 -5.29
CA ALA A 19 20.62 2.86 -4.98
C ALA A 19 19.87 3.49 -6.16
N ARG A 20 20.44 4.54 -6.80
CA ARG A 20 19.83 5.17 -7.99
C ARG A 20 19.69 4.20 -9.16
N LYS A 21 20.68 3.36 -9.41
CA LYS A 21 20.62 2.34 -10.46
C LYS A 21 19.52 1.31 -10.17
N SER A 22 19.38 0.88 -8.91
CA SER A 22 18.30 -0.02 -8.48
C SER A 22 16.92 0.61 -8.69
N VAL A 23 16.75 1.90 -8.33
CA VAL A 23 15.51 2.65 -8.58
C VAL A 23 15.17 2.72 -10.07
N LEU A 24 16.16 2.98 -10.94
CA LEU A 24 15.93 3.00 -12.39
C LEU A 24 15.48 1.64 -12.93
N TRP A 25 16.12 0.56 -12.50
CA TRP A 25 15.68 -0.80 -12.85
C TRP A 25 14.27 -1.09 -12.34
N ALA A 26 13.96 -0.72 -11.10
CA ALA A 26 12.64 -0.90 -10.53
C ALA A 26 11.57 -0.14 -11.34
N ILE A 27 11.82 1.12 -11.68
CA ILE A 27 10.91 1.94 -12.51
C ILE A 27 10.72 1.29 -13.89
N GLY A 28 11.80 0.82 -14.53
CA GLY A 28 11.74 0.16 -15.83
C GLY A 28 10.91 -1.12 -15.80
N ILE A 29 11.11 -1.97 -14.79
CA ILE A 29 10.36 -3.22 -14.61
C ILE A 29 8.88 -2.93 -14.32
N ILE A 30 8.59 -1.98 -13.41
CA ILE A 30 7.22 -1.59 -13.07
C ILE A 30 6.50 -0.98 -14.28
N GLY A 31 7.17 -0.09 -15.02
CA GLY A 31 6.62 0.52 -16.23
C GLY A 31 6.32 -0.53 -17.30
N THR A 32 7.25 -1.46 -17.53
CA THR A 32 7.05 -2.57 -18.47
C THR A 32 5.89 -3.46 -18.05
N PHE A 33 5.80 -3.79 -16.75
CA PHE A 33 4.70 -4.57 -16.21
C PHE A 33 3.34 -3.89 -16.44
N TYR A 34 3.22 -2.58 -16.22
CA TYR A 34 1.98 -1.83 -16.48
C TYR A 34 1.58 -1.83 -17.97
N LEU A 35 2.56 -1.71 -18.87
CA LEU A 35 2.30 -1.84 -20.32
C LEU A 35 1.81 -3.25 -20.67
N MET A 36 2.40 -4.29 -20.07
CA MET A 36 1.95 -5.66 -20.25
C MET A 36 0.53 -5.88 -19.70
N THR A 37 0.17 -5.27 -18.57
CA THR A 37 -1.18 -5.40 -18.01
C THR A 37 -2.23 -4.76 -18.92
N LEU A 38 -1.93 -3.63 -19.55
CA LEU A 38 -2.79 -3.03 -20.56
C LEU A 38 -2.96 -3.97 -21.77
N ALA A 39 -1.87 -4.51 -22.29
CA ALA A 39 -1.91 -5.45 -23.40
C ALA A 39 -2.75 -6.70 -23.08
N LEU A 40 -2.57 -7.27 -21.88
CA LEU A 40 -3.37 -8.41 -21.40
C LEU A 40 -4.85 -8.05 -21.21
N GLY A 41 -5.16 -6.87 -20.67
CA GLY A 41 -6.53 -6.42 -20.47
C GLY A 41 -7.31 -6.24 -21.78
N PHE A 42 -6.72 -5.51 -22.74
CA PHE A 42 -7.32 -5.35 -24.06
C PHE A 42 -7.34 -6.66 -24.86
N GLY A 43 -6.30 -7.48 -24.74
CA GLY A 43 -6.25 -8.82 -25.34
C GLY A 43 -7.34 -9.74 -24.81
N ALA A 44 -7.59 -9.74 -23.50
CA ALA A 44 -8.69 -10.47 -22.88
C ALA A 44 -10.05 -9.97 -23.41
N ALA A 45 -10.24 -8.66 -23.47
CA ALA A 45 -11.47 -8.08 -23.99
C ALA A 45 -11.73 -8.43 -25.46
N ALA A 46 -10.68 -8.51 -26.29
CA ALA A 46 -10.78 -8.86 -27.71
C ALA A 46 -11.00 -10.36 -27.96
N LEU A 47 -10.32 -11.23 -27.21
CA LEU A 47 -10.35 -12.67 -27.46
C LEU A 47 -11.47 -13.40 -26.71
N VAL A 48 -11.76 -12.99 -25.47
CA VAL A 48 -12.80 -13.59 -24.62
C VAL A 48 -14.13 -12.83 -24.77
N GLY A 49 -14.06 -11.50 -24.89
CA GLY A 49 -15.22 -10.61 -24.92
C GLY A 49 -15.51 -9.97 -23.56
N ALA A 50 -15.63 -8.63 -23.55
CA ALA A 50 -15.87 -7.87 -22.32
C ALA A 50 -17.16 -8.28 -21.57
N ALA A 51 -18.20 -8.68 -22.30
CA ALA A 51 -19.46 -9.16 -21.71
C ALA A 51 -19.28 -10.46 -20.91
N LYS A 52 -18.50 -11.42 -21.43
CA LYS A 52 -18.23 -12.70 -20.75
C LYS A 52 -17.38 -12.51 -19.50
N ILE A 53 -16.38 -11.63 -19.57
CA ILE A 53 -15.54 -11.27 -18.41
C ILE A 53 -16.41 -10.68 -17.30
N ARG A 54 -17.23 -9.68 -17.63
CA ARG A 54 -18.12 -9.00 -16.67
C ARG A 54 -19.22 -9.90 -16.13
N ALA A 55 -19.68 -10.89 -16.90
CA ALA A 55 -20.68 -11.86 -16.44
C ALA A 55 -20.18 -12.73 -15.29
N GLN A 56 -18.88 -13.09 -15.26
CA GLN A 56 -18.31 -13.82 -14.11
C GLN A 56 -17.91 -12.91 -12.97
N ASN A 57 -17.33 -11.75 -13.27
CA ASN A 57 -16.92 -10.78 -12.26
C ASN A 57 -17.12 -9.36 -12.79
N PRO A 58 -18.08 -8.59 -12.26
CA PRO A 58 -18.32 -7.21 -12.68
C PRO A 58 -17.07 -6.31 -12.57
N GLY A 59 -16.18 -6.61 -11.62
CA GLY A 59 -14.90 -5.94 -11.41
C GLY A 59 -13.83 -6.24 -12.45
N GLY A 60 -14.04 -7.21 -13.35
CA GLY A 60 -13.09 -7.59 -14.40
C GLY A 60 -11.86 -8.35 -13.89
N ASN A 61 -11.83 -8.76 -12.62
CA ASN A 61 -10.67 -9.40 -12.00
C ASN A 61 -10.36 -10.80 -12.58
N THR A 62 -11.32 -11.39 -13.29
CA THR A 62 -11.20 -12.71 -13.95
C THR A 62 -10.70 -12.61 -15.40
N ALA A 63 -10.34 -11.42 -15.89
CA ALA A 63 -9.90 -11.24 -17.28
C ALA A 63 -8.66 -12.08 -17.63
N ALA A 64 -7.64 -12.10 -16.77
CA ALA A 64 -6.41 -12.84 -17.04
C ALA A 64 -6.59 -14.38 -16.99
N PRO A 65 -7.27 -14.96 -15.98
CA PRO A 65 -7.59 -16.39 -15.98
C PRO A 65 -8.44 -16.82 -17.18
N GLN A 66 -9.45 -16.04 -17.56
CA GLN A 66 -10.30 -16.37 -18.72
C GLN A 66 -9.53 -16.24 -20.05
N LEU A 67 -8.63 -15.26 -20.17
CA LEU A 67 -7.75 -15.17 -21.33
C LEU A 67 -6.83 -16.39 -21.42
N ALA A 68 -6.28 -16.86 -20.30
CA ALA A 68 -5.49 -18.08 -20.27
C ALA A 68 -6.33 -19.28 -20.73
N GLU A 69 -7.53 -19.47 -20.21
CA GLU A 69 -8.41 -20.56 -20.64
C GLU A 69 -8.69 -20.51 -22.16
N GLU A 70 -9.01 -19.33 -22.69
CA GLU A 70 -9.31 -19.15 -24.12
C GLU A 70 -8.08 -19.41 -25.02
N LEU A 71 -6.90 -18.94 -24.61
CA LEU A 71 -5.65 -19.23 -25.33
C LEU A 71 -5.29 -20.72 -25.26
N GLY A 72 -5.51 -21.34 -24.09
CA GLY A 72 -5.36 -22.78 -23.90
C GLY A 72 -6.25 -23.58 -24.86
N ARG A 73 -7.51 -23.16 -25.01
CA ARG A 73 -8.45 -23.79 -25.95
C ARG A 73 -8.00 -23.67 -27.40
N ARG A 74 -7.52 -22.49 -27.80
CA ARG A 74 -7.11 -22.21 -29.18
C ARG A 74 -5.81 -22.91 -29.59
N TYR A 75 -4.82 -22.94 -28.70
CA TYR A 75 -3.46 -23.35 -29.07
C TYR A 75 -3.02 -24.69 -28.47
N PHE A 76 -3.66 -25.17 -27.40
CA PHE A 76 -3.20 -26.35 -26.64
C PHE A 76 -4.19 -27.53 -26.65
N GLY A 77 -5.06 -27.62 -27.66
CA GLY A 77 -5.89 -28.79 -27.91
C GLY A 77 -7.28 -28.74 -27.26
N GLY A 78 -8.01 -27.63 -27.43
CA GLY A 78 -9.40 -27.53 -27.01
C GLY A 78 -9.57 -27.48 -25.49
N GLU A 79 -10.61 -28.14 -24.97
CA GLU A 79 -11.01 -28.01 -23.56
C GLU A 79 -9.93 -28.47 -22.56
N PHE A 80 -9.18 -29.53 -22.90
CA PHE A 80 -8.05 -29.99 -22.10
C PHE A 80 -6.93 -28.95 -22.03
N GLY A 81 -6.59 -28.33 -23.15
CA GLY A 81 -5.60 -27.24 -23.21
C GLY A 81 -6.03 -26.01 -22.42
N GLY A 82 -7.32 -25.65 -22.50
CA GLY A 82 -7.92 -24.55 -21.76
C GLY A 82 -7.81 -24.72 -20.25
N THR A 83 -8.28 -25.84 -19.74
CA THR A 83 -8.27 -26.16 -18.30
C THR A 83 -6.84 -26.29 -17.77
N THR A 84 -5.94 -26.91 -18.52
CA THR A 84 -4.52 -27.05 -18.14
C THR A 84 -3.83 -25.69 -18.07
N PHE A 85 -4.00 -24.83 -19.07
CA PHE A 85 -3.33 -23.52 -19.08
C PHE A 85 -3.92 -22.57 -18.03
N LEU A 86 -5.24 -22.60 -17.80
CA LEU A 86 -5.86 -21.92 -16.68
C LEU A 86 -5.29 -22.41 -15.34
N ALA A 87 -5.17 -23.73 -15.14
CA ALA A 87 -4.65 -24.30 -13.89
C ALA A 87 -3.20 -23.87 -13.63
N VAL A 88 -2.34 -23.87 -14.65
CA VAL A 88 -0.95 -23.41 -14.53
C VAL A 88 -0.89 -21.93 -14.15
N ILE A 89 -1.63 -21.07 -14.84
CA ILE A 89 -1.65 -19.63 -14.54
C ILE A 89 -2.27 -19.36 -13.16
N ALA A 90 -3.32 -20.08 -12.78
CA ALA A 90 -3.92 -19.99 -11.46
C ALA A 90 -2.95 -20.45 -10.36
N ALA A 91 -2.18 -21.51 -10.57
CA ALA A 91 -1.16 -21.98 -9.63
C ALA A 91 -0.04 -20.94 -9.44
N VAL A 92 0.43 -20.33 -10.52
CA VAL A 92 1.44 -19.24 -10.46
C VAL A 92 0.87 -18.01 -9.74
N ALA A 93 -0.36 -17.61 -10.06
CA ALA A 93 -1.03 -16.51 -9.38
C ALA A 93 -1.21 -16.79 -7.89
N PHE A 94 -1.62 -18.01 -7.52
CA PHE A 94 -1.78 -18.41 -6.13
C PHE A 94 -0.44 -18.40 -5.38
N ALA A 95 0.61 -18.99 -5.95
CA ALA A 95 1.93 -19.03 -5.35
C ALA A 95 2.51 -17.61 -5.12
N THR A 96 2.32 -16.71 -6.09
CA THR A 96 2.77 -15.32 -5.98
C THR A 96 1.98 -14.52 -4.95
N ILE A 97 0.65 -14.68 -4.89
CA ILE A 97 -0.19 -14.06 -3.85
C ILE A 97 0.25 -14.53 -2.47
N LEU A 98 0.44 -15.85 -2.28
CA LEU A 98 0.85 -16.42 -1.00
C LEU A 98 2.23 -15.89 -0.57
N ALA A 99 3.18 -15.78 -1.50
CA ALA A 99 4.49 -15.19 -1.23
C ALA A 99 4.39 -13.72 -0.78
N VAL A 100 3.58 -12.90 -1.47
CA VAL A 100 3.39 -11.48 -1.12
C VAL A 100 2.68 -11.33 0.23
N VAL A 101 1.61 -12.10 0.47
CA VAL A 101 0.87 -12.09 1.73
C VAL A 101 1.77 -12.49 2.89
N ALA A 102 2.57 -13.55 2.74
CA ALA A 102 3.53 -13.96 3.76
C ALA A 102 4.54 -12.84 4.05
N GLY A 103 5.10 -12.22 3.01
CA GLY A 103 6.04 -11.11 3.16
C GLY A 103 5.46 -9.88 3.87
N LEU A 104 4.24 -9.46 3.50
CA LEU A 104 3.56 -8.32 4.12
C LEU A 104 3.12 -8.63 5.56
N THR A 105 2.70 -9.87 5.84
CA THR A 105 2.31 -10.31 7.19
C THR A 105 3.53 -10.31 8.11
N LEU A 106 4.66 -10.85 7.66
CA LEU A 106 5.91 -10.84 8.43
C LEU A 106 6.38 -9.42 8.72
N ALA A 107 6.42 -8.54 7.71
CA ALA A 107 6.81 -7.15 7.89
C ALA A 107 5.88 -6.40 8.86
N SER A 108 4.57 -6.64 8.78
CA SER A 108 3.59 -6.02 9.68
C SER A 108 3.74 -6.53 11.11
N SER A 109 3.97 -7.84 11.27
CA SER A 109 4.19 -8.46 12.59
C SER A 109 5.50 -8.03 13.24
N SER A 110 6.57 -7.81 12.46
CA SER A 110 7.85 -7.35 12.99
C SER A 110 7.75 -5.90 13.44
N SER A 111 7.09 -5.03 12.68
CA SER A 111 6.82 -3.65 13.11
C SER A 111 5.97 -3.62 14.38
N LEU A 112 4.93 -4.46 14.50
CA LEU A 112 4.16 -4.54 15.75
C LEU A 112 4.98 -5.07 16.94
N SER A 113 5.83 -6.07 16.73
CA SER A 113 6.67 -6.61 17.81
C SER A 113 7.74 -5.62 18.26
N HIS A 114 8.45 -5.00 17.32
CA HIS A 114 9.57 -4.12 17.62
C HIS A 114 9.12 -2.68 17.95
N ASP A 115 8.25 -2.09 17.14
CA ASP A 115 7.87 -0.68 17.31
C ASP A 115 6.85 -0.49 18.44
N PHE A 116 5.89 -1.40 18.57
CA PHE A 116 4.86 -1.32 19.62
C PHE A 116 5.25 -2.11 20.88
N TYR A 117 5.51 -3.41 20.77
CA TYR A 117 5.73 -4.21 21.98
C TYR A 117 7.10 -3.93 22.64
N ALA A 118 8.20 -4.00 21.90
CA ALA A 118 9.53 -3.80 22.48
C ALA A 118 9.74 -2.35 22.94
N ASN A 119 9.46 -1.37 22.07
CA ASN A 119 9.74 0.03 22.35
C ASN A 119 8.65 0.75 23.17
N VAL A 120 7.36 0.51 22.92
CA VAL A 120 6.27 1.21 23.65
C VAL A 120 5.88 0.47 24.92
N VAL A 121 5.61 -0.85 24.86
CA VAL A 121 5.12 -1.62 26.02
C VAL A 121 6.26 -1.97 26.98
N LYS A 122 7.36 -2.53 26.46
CA LYS A 122 8.50 -2.99 27.26
C LYS A 122 9.59 -1.93 27.44
N LYS A 123 9.46 -0.74 26.81
CA LYS A 123 10.40 0.38 26.92
C LYS A 123 11.86 -0.04 26.68
N GLY A 124 12.10 -0.89 25.70
CA GLY A 124 13.43 -1.40 25.33
C GLY A 124 13.92 -2.62 26.12
N ASN A 125 13.15 -3.14 27.08
CA ASN A 125 13.53 -4.29 27.92
C ASN A 125 12.94 -5.63 27.44
N ALA A 126 12.56 -5.75 26.17
CA ALA A 126 12.05 -7.01 25.64
C ALA A 126 13.23 -7.97 25.38
N THR A 127 13.05 -9.24 25.75
CA THR A 127 14.02 -10.28 25.36
C THR A 127 13.71 -10.78 23.95
N GLU A 128 14.73 -11.20 23.19
CA GLU A 128 14.55 -11.73 21.83
C GLU A 128 13.51 -12.86 21.76
N LYS A 129 13.49 -13.74 22.77
CA LYS A 129 12.49 -14.82 22.86
C LYS A 129 11.06 -14.27 22.97
N GLN A 130 10.85 -13.21 23.74
CA GLN A 130 9.55 -12.57 23.86
C GLN A 130 9.14 -11.88 22.56
N GLU A 131 10.09 -11.22 21.89
CA GLU A 131 9.85 -10.55 20.62
C GLU A 131 9.45 -11.53 19.50
N VAL A 132 10.10 -12.70 19.42
CA VAL A 132 9.74 -13.74 18.45
C VAL A 132 8.34 -14.29 18.72
N VAL A 133 7.97 -14.51 19.98
CA VAL A 133 6.62 -14.98 20.34
C VAL A 133 5.56 -13.95 19.97
N VAL A 134 5.78 -12.67 20.32
CA VAL A 134 4.85 -11.58 19.99
C VAL A 134 4.74 -11.38 18.49
N ALA A 135 5.83 -11.50 17.74
CA ALA A 135 5.80 -11.45 16.28
C ALA A 135 4.94 -12.58 15.69
N ARG A 136 5.07 -13.83 16.17
CA ARG A 136 4.24 -14.96 15.72
C ARG A 136 2.76 -14.76 16.03
N VAL A 137 2.44 -14.33 17.25
CA VAL A 137 1.03 -14.05 17.65
C VAL A 137 0.45 -12.91 16.81
N SER A 138 1.23 -11.84 16.61
CA SER A 138 0.82 -10.70 15.78
C SER A 138 0.58 -11.13 14.33
N ALA A 139 1.43 -12.00 13.76
CA ALA A 139 1.23 -12.53 12.41
C ALA A 139 -0.10 -13.29 12.28
N VAL A 140 -0.45 -14.12 13.26
CA VAL A 140 -1.73 -14.85 13.29
C VAL A 140 -2.92 -13.88 13.39
N LEU A 141 -2.85 -12.89 14.29
CA LEU A 141 -3.91 -11.91 14.48
C LEU A 141 -4.12 -11.03 13.24
N ILE A 142 -3.04 -10.50 12.66
CA ILE A 142 -3.09 -9.70 11.44
C ILE A 142 -3.66 -10.53 10.29
N GLY A 143 -3.24 -11.80 10.16
CA GLY A 143 -3.76 -12.72 9.17
C GLY A 143 -5.26 -12.96 9.33
N ALA A 144 -5.72 -13.26 10.56
CA ALA A 144 -7.14 -13.47 10.85
C ALA A 144 -7.99 -12.24 10.53
N VAL A 145 -7.55 -11.05 10.96
CA VAL A 145 -8.24 -9.78 10.66
C VAL A 145 -8.26 -9.52 9.15
N SER A 146 -7.14 -9.74 8.45
CA SER A 146 -7.04 -9.56 7.00
C SER A 146 -8.00 -10.49 6.24
N ILE A 147 -8.15 -11.74 6.68
CA ILE A 147 -9.11 -12.70 6.09
C ILE A 147 -10.54 -12.22 6.31
N VAL A 148 -10.91 -11.81 7.53
CA VAL A 148 -12.26 -11.32 7.83
C VAL A 148 -12.59 -10.08 6.98
N LEU A 149 -11.69 -9.10 6.94
CA LEU A 149 -11.88 -7.90 6.12
C LEU A 149 -11.94 -8.24 4.62
N GLY A 150 -11.13 -9.19 4.15
CA GLY A 150 -11.16 -9.66 2.76
C GLY A 150 -12.49 -10.31 2.37
N ILE A 151 -13.08 -11.12 3.26
CA ILE A 151 -14.39 -11.73 3.05
C ILE A 151 -15.49 -10.65 2.97
N LEU A 152 -15.45 -9.67 3.86
CA LEU A 152 -16.39 -8.54 3.86
C LEU A 152 -16.27 -7.66 2.61
N ALA A 153 -15.07 -7.56 2.03
CA ALA A 153 -14.76 -6.72 0.88
C ALA A 153 -14.77 -7.47 -0.47
N ARG A 154 -15.22 -8.73 -0.53
CA ARG A 154 -15.09 -9.61 -1.72
C ARG A 154 -15.79 -9.08 -2.99
N ASP A 155 -16.87 -8.31 -2.81
CA ASP A 155 -17.68 -7.78 -3.90
C ASP A 155 -17.19 -6.40 -4.38
N LEU A 156 -16.21 -5.82 -3.68
CA LEU A 156 -15.58 -4.54 -4.03
C LEU A 156 -14.47 -4.74 -5.07
N ASN A 157 -14.24 -3.72 -5.89
CA ASN A 157 -13.15 -3.75 -6.85
C ASN A 157 -11.78 -3.68 -6.14
N VAL A 158 -10.94 -4.70 -6.33
CA VAL A 158 -9.63 -4.82 -5.68
C VAL A 158 -8.69 -3.66 -6.09
N ALA A 159 -8.66 -3.27 -7.36
CA ALA A 159 -7.83 -2.17 -7.83
C ALA A 159 -8.24 -0.85 -7.15
N PHE A 160 -9.54 -0.67 -6.92
CA PHE A 160 -10.07 0.47 -6.19
C PHE A 160 -9.65 0.47 -4.71
N LEU A 161 -9.80 -0.66 -4.01
CA LEU A 161 -9.38 -0.79 -2.61
C LEU A 161 -7.88 -0.52 -2.41
N VAL A 162 -7.06 -1.02 -3.33
CA VAL A 162 -5.62 -0.77 -3.33
C VAL A 162 -5.34 0.72 -3.50
N ALA A 163 -5.96 1.39 -4.47
CA ALA A 163 -5.81 2.83 -4.67
C ALA A 163 -6.20 3.65 -3.43
N LEU A 164 -7.29 3.26 -2.76
CA LEU A 164 -7.75 3.88 -1.52
C LEU A 164 -6.72 3.72 -0.38
N ALA A 165 -6.21 2.49 -0.17
CA ALA A 165 -5.20 2.22 0.85
C ALA A 165 -3.92 3.05 0.62
N PHE A 166 -3.48 3.18 -0.64
CA PHE A 166 -2.36 4.04 -1.02
C PHE A 166 -2.64 5.51 -0.77
N ALA A 167 -3.85 6.00 -1.06
CA ALA A 167 -4.24 7.39 -0.82
C ALA A 167 -4.21 7.73 0.69
N VAL A 168 -4.77 6.85 1.52
CA VAL A 168 -4.76 6.99 2.99
C VAL A 168 -3.33 6.99 3.52
N ALA A 169 -2.51 6.02 3.11
CA ALA A 169 -1.11 5.94 3.53
C ALA A 169 -0.28 7.16 3.06
N ALA A 170 -0.51 7.63 1.84
CA ALA A 170 0.17 8.82 1.30
C ALA A 170 -0.20 10.08 2.07
N SER A 171 -1.44 10.19 2.58
CA SER A 171 -1.94 11.40 3.25
C SER A 171 -1.20 11.71 4.54
N GLY A 172 -0.77 10.70 5.30
CA GLY A 172 0.03 10.90 6.51
C GLY A 172 1.54 10.88 6.26
N ASN A 173 2.04 9.90 5.51
CA ASN A 173 3.47 9.65 5.42
C ASN A 173 4.19 10.62 4.48
N LEU A 174 3.57 10.96 3.34
CA LEU A 174 4.22 11.79 2.32
C LEU A 174 4.56 13.20 2.85
N PRO A 175 3.63 13.92 3.51
CA PRO A 175 3.93 15.26 4.03
C PRO A 175 4.99 15.23 5.13
N ALA A 176 4.91 14.26 6.05
CA ALA A 176 5.86 14.14 7.15
C ALA A 176 7.30 13.89 6.65
N ILE A 177 7.47 12.96 5.69
CA ILE A 177 8.78 12.63 5.11
C ILE A 177 9.34 13.81 4.30
N LEU A 178 8.51 14.49 3.51
CA LEU A 178 9.00 15.61 2.69
C LEU A 178 9.40 16.81 3.55
N PHE A 179 8.61 17.15 4.57
CA PHE A 179 8.99 18.21 5.48
C PHE A 179 10.23 17.87 6.31
N SER A 180 10.39 16.63 6.78
CA SER A 180 11.59 16.24 7.53
C SER A 180 12.87 16.33 6.69
N LEU A 181 12.77 16.09 5.37
CA LEU A 181 13.93 16.13 4.47
C LEU A 181 14.27 17.53 3.95
N PHE A 182 13.25 18.35 3.64
CA PHE A 182 13.44 19.61 2.92
C PHE A 182 13.17 20.86 3.76
N TRP A 183 12.56 20.74 4.94
CA TRP A 183 12.20 21.89 5.76
C TRP A 183 12.99 21.94 7.07
N LYS A 184 14.00 22.83 7.07
CA LYS A 184 14.93 23.07 8.20
C LYS A 184 14.25 23.36 9.55
N ARG A 185 13.03 23.88 9.54
CA ARG A 185 12.28 24.28 10.74
C ARG A 185 11.26 23.23 11.20
N PHE A 186 11.21 22.06 10.57
CA PHE A 186 10.21 21.05 10.87
C PHE A 186 10.40 20.48 12.29
N THR A 187 9.31 20.42 13.06
CA THR A 187 9.33 20.00 14.46
C THR A 187 8.60 18.67 14.65
N THR A 188 8.83 18.01 15.79
CA THR A 188 8.12 16.77 16.18
C THR A 188 6.60 16.99 16.23
N ARG A 189 6.17 18.17 16.71
CA ARG A 189 4.76 18.57 16.70
C ARG A 189 4.22 18.73 15.27
N GLY A 190 5.01 19.31 14.35
CA GLY A 190 4.68 19.34 12.92
C GLY A 190 4.49 17.94 12.33
N ALA A 191 5.39 17.00 12.64
CA ALA A 191 5.31 15.62 12.17
C ALA A 191 4.04 14.90 12.66
N THR A 192 3.72 15.02 13.94
CA THR A 192 2.49 14.42 14.50
C THR A 192 1.23 15.03 13.88
N TRP A 193 1.17 16.35 13.70
CA TRP A 193 0.04 17.01 13.06
C TRP A 193 -0.11 16.64 11.59
N ALA A 194 0.98 16.49 10.85
CA ALA A 194 0.95 16.00 9.48
C ALA A 194 0.35 14.60 9.38
N ILE A 195 0.81 13.67 10.24
CA ILE A 195 0.35 12.29 10.24
C ILE A 195 -1.11 12.19 10.68
N TYR A 196 -1.47 12.74 11.85
CA TYR A 196 -2.84 12.66 12.37
C TYR A 196 -3.82 13.49 11.55
N GLY A 197 -3.42 14.67 11.08
CA GLY A 197 -4.25 15.53 10.24
C GLY A 197 -4.49 14.92 8.86
N GLY A 198 -3.44 14.40 8.22
CA GLY A 198 -3.54 13.71 6.93
C GLY A 198 -4.34 12.41 7.01
N LEU A 199 -4.05 11.56 8.00
CA LEU A 199 -4.78 10.30 8.23
C LEU A 199 -6.24 10.55 8.62
N GLY A 200 -6.48 11.46 9.57
CA GLY A 200 -7.82 11.82 10.04
C GLY A 200 -8.67 12.38 8.90
N THR A 201 -8.10 13.29 8.09
CA THR A 201 -8.80 13.82 6.91
C THR A 201 -9.10 12.71 5.90
N ALA A 202 -8.13 11.83 5.63
CA ALA A 202 -8.35 10.71 4.72
C ALA A 202 -9.49 9.80 5.21
N VAL A 203 -9.45 9.35 6.48
CA VAL A 203 -10.48 8.47 7.06
C VAL A 203 -11.86 9.12 7.05
N LEU A 204 -11.96 10.40 7.45
CA LEU A 204 -13.22 11.14 7.43
C LEU A 204 -13.78 11.24 6.01
N LEU A 205 -12.96 11.65 5.04
CA LEU A 205 -13.39 11.76 3.65
C LEU A 205 -13.82 10.42 3.08
N VAL A 206 -13.12 9.32 3.40
CA VAL A 206 -13.51 7.97 2.99
C VAL A 206 -14.84 7.57 3.61
N PHE A 207 -15.03 7.83 4.90
CA PHE A 207 -16.27 7.50 5.60
C PHE A 207 -17.50 8.20 4.99
N PHE A 208 -17.34 9.46 4.55
CA PHE A 208 -18.38 10.24 3.88
C PHE A 208 -18.32 10.20 2.35
N SER A 209 -17.61 9.22 1.77
CA SER A 209 -17.49 9.04 0.31
C SER A 209 -18.49 8.00 -0.22
N PRO A 210 -18.77 8.00 -1.55
CA PRO A 210 -19.57 6.96 -2.23
C PRO A 210 -19.07 5.52 -2.03
N VAL A 211 -17.87 5.35 -1.48
CA VAL A 211 -17.27 4.05 -1.18
C VAL A 211 -17.96 3.37 -0.01
N VAL A 212 -18.34 4.15 1.00
CA VAL A 212 -18.88 3.62 2.26
C VAL A 212 -20.39 3.65 2.25
N SER A 213 -21.02 4.65 1.64
CA SER A 213 -22.48 4.82 1.66
C SER A 213 -23.02 5.34 0.34
N GLY A 214 -24.29 5.02 0.04
CA GLY A 214 -25.07 5.73 -0.98
C GLY A 214 -24.88 5.26 -2.44
N THR A 215 -24.16 4.17 -2.70
CA THR A 215 -24.10 3.53 -4.03
C THR A 215 -24.31 2.01 -3.97
N ALA A 216 -24.76 1.41 -5.07
CA ALA A 216 -25.05 -0.04 -5.15
C ALA A 216 -23.83 -0.94 -4.90
N GLY A 217 -22.61 -0.40 -4.96
CA GLY A 217 -21.36 -1.09 -4.62
C GLY A 217 -20.69 -0.60 -3.34
N SER A 218 -21.38 0.20 -2.51
CA SER A 218 -20.85 0.70 -1.24
C SER A 218 -21.06 -0.29 -0.10
N VAL A 219 -20.26 -0.16 0.97
CA VAL A 219 -20.37 -1.02 2.17
C VAL A 219 -21.76 -0.93 2.81
N PHE A 220 -22.38 0.25 2.77
CA PHE A 220 -23.74 0.52 3.26
C PHE A 220 -24.63 1.04 2.12
N ALA A 221 -25.07 0.13 1.25
CA ALA A 221 -25.88 0.48 0.07
C ALA A 221 -27.26 1.08 0.38
N THR A 222 -27.81 0.89 1.60
CA THR A 222 -29.15 1.34 1.99
C THR A 222 -29.17 2.65 2.76
N GLN A 223 -28.02 3.13 3.25
CA GLN A 223 -27.91 4.38 4.00
C GLN A 223 -27.13 5.39 3.15
N ASP A 224 -27.62 6.62 3.07
CA ASP A 224 -26.97 7.69 2.31
C ASP A 224 -26.56 8.83 3.24
N TRP A 225 -25.26 8.85 3.57
CA TRP A 225 -24.62 9.96 4.28
C TRP A 225 -23.38 10.45 3.52
N GLN A 226 -23.31 10.21 2.21
CA GLN A 226 -22.18 10.66 1.40
C GLN A 226 -22.28 12.18 1.16
N TRP A 227 -21.39 12.96 1.75
CA TRP A 227 -21.30 14.40 1.46
C TRP A 227 -20.18 14.70 0.46
N PHE A 228 -19.26 13.76 0.27
CA PHE A 228 -18.03 13.96 -0.47
C PHE A 228 -18.10 13.16 -1.77
N PRO A 229 -18.14 13.83 -2.93
CA PRO A 229 -18.46 13.16 -4.19
C PRO A 229 -17.31 12.33 -4.75
N LEU A 230 -16.08 12.51 -4.26
CA LEU A 230 -14.91 11.83 -4.81
C LEU A 230 -14.68 10.48 -4.12
N SER A 231 -14.56 9.43 -4.92
CA SER A 231 -14.20 8.09 -4.43
C SER A 231 -12.74 8.00 -3.97
N ASN A 232 -11.86 8.91 -4.44
CA ASN A 232 -10.47 8.98 -4.00
C ASN A 232 -10.25 10.22 -3.14
N PRO A 233 -9.95 10.07 -1.84
CA PRO A 233 -9.75 11.20 -0.92
C PRO A 233 -8.42 11.93 -1.16
N GLY A 234 -7.47 11.31 -1.87
CA GLY A 234 -6.08 11.73 -1.94
C GLY A 234 -5.86 13.17 -2.44
N ILE A 235 -6.75 13.66 -3.31
CA ILE A 235 -6.68 15.04 -3.83
C ILE A 235 -6.80 16.07 -2.69
N ILE A 236 -7.54 15.77 -1.63
CA ILE A 236 -7.77 16.69 -0.51
C ILE A 236 -6.96 16.27 0.72
N SER A 237 -6.94 14.97 1.03
CA SER A 237 -6.31 14.48 2.25
C SER A 237 -4.78 14.64 2.23
N ILE A 238 -4.13 14.55 1.06
CA ILE A 238 -2.69 14.77 0.95
C ILE A 238 -2.33 16.26 1.20
N PRO A 239 -2.92 17.24 0.47
CA PRO A 239 -2.70 18.65 0.78
C PRO A 239 -3.08 19.03 2.22
N ALA A 240 -4.15 18.44 2.76
CA ALA A 240 -4.52 18.66 4.17
C ALA A 240 -3.41 18.19 5.12
N GLY A 241 -2.78 17.05 4.87
CA GLY A 241 -1.62 16.59 5.65
C GLY A 241 -0.44 17.57 5.60
N PHE A 242 -0.15 18.16 4.44
CA PHE A 242 0.85 19.25 4.33
C PHE A 242 0.43 20.49 5.11
N PHE A 243 -0.84 20.88 5.02
CA PHE A 243 -1.36 22.04 5.73
C PHE A 243 -1.28 21.86 7.25
N PHE A 244 -1.71 20.71 7.78
CA PHE A 244 -1.61 20.41 9.21
C PHE A 244 -0.17 20.29 9.68
N GLY A 245 0.72 19.71 8.87
CA GLY A 245 2.16 19.67 9.17
C GLY A 245 2.79 21.06 9.27
N TRP A 246 2.43 21.94 8.33
CA TRP A 246 2.85 23.34 8.36
C TRP A 246 2.30 24.06 9.59
N LEU A 247 1.00 23.93 9.87
CA LEU A 247 0.35 24.57 11.00
C LEU A 247 0.92 24.10 12.33
N GLY A 248 1.11 22.79 12.51
CA GLY A 248 1.71 22.20 13.71
C GLY A 248 3.16 22.63 13.93
N THR A 249 3.88 22.92 12.85
CA THR A 249 5.26 23.42 12.92
C THR A 249 5.31 24.90 13.31
N VAL A 250 4.50 25.75 12.68
CA VAL A 250 4.46 27.21 12.95
C VAL A 250 3.90 27.50 14.34
N LEU A 251 2.92 26.72 14.79
CA LEU A 251 2.33 26.85 16.13
C LEU A 251 3.18 26.18 17.22
N SER A 252 4.24 25.46 16.83
CA SER A 252 5.13 24.83 17.80
C SER A 252 5.95 25.87 18.54
N ARG A 253 6.02 25.72 19.86
CA ARG A 253 6.93 26.46 20.72
C ARG A 253 8.31 25.79 20.83
N GLU A 254 8.45 24.57 20.29
CA GLU A 254 9.73 23.88 20.25
C GLU A 254 10.64 24.52 19.19
N PRO A 255 11.85 24.99 19.57
CA PRO A 255 12.82 25.41 18.58
C PRO A 255 13.20 24.21 17.71
N ALA A 256 13.26 24.42 16.39
CA ALA A 256 13.78 23.41 15.48
C ALA A 256 15.22 23.07 15.88
N ASP A 257 15.55 21.79 15.91
CA ASP A 257 16.86 21.27 16.32
C ASP A 257 17.80 21.26 15.11
N PRO A 258 18.70 22.26 14.98
CA PRO A 258 19.55 22.40 13.80
C PRO A 258 20.59 21.29 13.70
N GLU A 259 20.99 20.68 14.83
CA GLU A 259 21.94 19.56 14.85
C GLU A 259 21.30 18.30 14.28
N LYS A 260 20.06 17.98 14.67
CA LYS A 260 19.32 16.84 14.07
C LYS A 260 19.04 17.04 12.59
N TYR A 261 18.76 18.27 12.17
CA TYR A 261 18.59 18.55 10.75
C TYR A 261 19.91 18.38 9.98
N ALA A 262 21.02 18.91 10.50
CA ALA A 262 22.34 18.74 9.89
C ALA A 262 22.74 17.25 9.81
N GLU A 263 22.45 16.47 10.87
CA GLU A 263 22.64 15.03 10.86
C GLU A 263 21.78 14.35 9.79
N MET A 264 20.49 14.66 9.70
CA MET A 264 19.62 14.12 8.64
C MET A 264 20.09 14.53 7.25
N GLU A 265 20.55 15.78 7.06
CA GLU A 265 21.06 16.30 5.80
C GLU A 265 22.34 15.56 5.38
N VAL A 266 23.28 15.34 6.32
CA VAL A 266 24.49 14.55 6.08
C VAL A 266 24.12 13.10 5.75
N ARG A 267 23.25 12.46 6.53
CA ARG A 267 22.82 11.06 6.27
C ARG A 267 22.10 10.93 4.92
N ALA A 268 21.24 11.89 4.56
CA ALA A 268 20.52 11.89 3.29
C ALA A 268 21.45 12.10 2.08
N LEU A 269 22.47 12.97 2.21
CA LEU A 269 23.40 13.30 1.12
C LEU A 269 24.55 12.29 0.97
N THR A 270 25.03 11.74 2.08
CA THR A 270 26.22 10.84 2.11
C THR A 270 25.86 9.37 2.24
N GLY A 271 24.66 9.04 2.73
CA GLY A 271 24.29 7.67 3.09
C GLY A 271 24.94 7.16 4.38
N ALA A 272 25.57 8.03 5.18
CA ALA A 272 26.17 7.65 6.46
C ALA A 272 25.11 7.04 7.41
N GLY A 273 25.43 5.92 8.05
CA GLY A 273 24.50 5.19 8.95
C GLY A 273 23.56 4.21 8.26
N ALA A 274 23.76 3.90 6.97
CA ALA A 274 23.03 2.85 6.23
C ALA A 274 23.58 1.42 6.47
N HIS A 275 24.14 1.18 7.67
CA HIS A 275 24.76 -0.09 8.05
C HIS A 275 24.00 -0.75 9.19
#